data_AF-A0A7C3PT08-F1
#
_entry.id   AF-A0A7C3PT08-F1
#
_cell.length_a   1.000
_cell.length_b   1.000
_cell.length_c   1.000
_cell.angle_alpha   90.00
_cell.angle_beta   90.00
_cell.angle_gamma   90.00
#
_symmetry.space_group_name_H-M   'P 1'
#
loop_
_entity.id
_entity.type
_entity.pdbx_description
1 polymer ?
#
loop_
_entity_poly.entity_id
_entity_poly.type
_entity_poly.pdbx_seq_one_letter_code
_entity_poly.pdbx_strand_id
1 'polypeptide(L)'
;MKKIFLFVLPVFLSGLAAASDKGSLSGKITDKTTRQALQGAYIALPDLKRITTSAADGSYRIDELPLTSVLVQVSFKGYKTIIETIDLTAGQTRDFALEASITEINEIVVTGHSFSTEKNKTPTPISIVPQLTLLQTPSSNIIDALASQPGLSQVTTGSSISKPVIRGLGNNRVVVV
;
A
#
# COMPACT_ATOMS: atom_id res chain seq x y z
N MET A 1 14.60 -20.21 -82.62
CA MET A 1 13.56 -21.03 -81.94
C MET A 1 13.78 -20.95 -80.43
N LYS A 2 12.73 -21.04 -79.60
CA LYS A 2 12.65 -21.58 -78.19
C LYS A 2 13.93 -21.52 -77.32
N LYS A 3 13.98 -21.07 -76.05
CA LYS A 3 13.02 -20.71 -74.96
C LYS A 3 13.81 -19.90 -73.88
N ILE A 4 13.22 -19.04 -73.02
CA ILE A 4 12.88 -19.32 -71.59
C ILE A 4 13.95 -20.22 -70.90
N PHE A 5 14.57 -19.93 -69.75
CA PHE A 5 14.31 -19.02 -68.60
C PHE A 5 15.70 -18.60 -67.99
N LEU A 6 15.92 -17.98 -66.82
CA LEU A 6 15.15 -17.53 -65.65
C LEU A 6 15.88 -16.31 -65.04
N PHE A 7 15.17 -15.29 -64.53
CA PHE A 7 15.75 -14.11 -63.88
C PHE A 7 15.67 -14.24 -62.34
N VAL A 8 16.78 -14.56 -61.66
CA VAL A 8 16.81 -14.69 -60.18
C VAL A 8 17.00 -13.30 -59.55
N LEU A 9 15.87 -12.64 -59.28
CA LEU A 9 15.81 -11.46 -58.43
C LEU A 9 15.94 -11.90 -56.96
N PRO A 10 16.99 -11.51 -56.21
CA PRO A 10 16.98 -11.68 -54.77
C PRO A 10 15.97 -10.70 -54.18
N VAL A 11 14.81 -11.22 -53.78
CA VAL A 11 13.83 -10.46 -52.98
C VAL A 11 14.48 -10.17 -51.64
N PHE A 12 15.10 -9.00 -51.52
CA PHE A 12 15.53 -8.46 -50.25
C PHE A 12 14.27 -8.16 -49.44
N LEU A 13 13.90 -9.11 -48.59
CA LEU A 13 12.78 -9.00 -47.68
C LEU A 13 13.17 -8.01 -46.59
N SER A 14 13.03 -6.72 -46.90
CA SER A 14 13.19 -5.63 -45.95
C SER A 14 12.22 -5.86 -44.80
N GLY A 15 12.73 -6.42 -43.70
CA GLY A 15 11.93 -6.69 -42.52
C GLY A 15 11.27 -5.40 -42.07
N LEU A 16 9.95 -5.41 -41.95
CA LEU A 16 9.24 -4.36 -41.24
C LEU A 16 9.84 -4.31 -39.83
N ALA A 17 10.63 -3.28 -39.58
CA ALA A 17 10.89 -2.86 -38.22
C ALA A 17 9.53 -2.47 -37.64
N ALA A 18 8.91 -3.41 -36.92
CA ALA A 18 7.75 -3.14 -36.10
C ALA A 18 8.21 -2.17 -35.01
N ALA A 19 8.15 -0.87 -35.32
CA ALA A 19 8.16 0.19 -34.35
C ALA A 19 6.97 -0.07 -33.44
N SER A 20 7.23 -0.85 -32.39
CA SER A 20 6.31 -0.97 -31.28
C SER A 20 6.22 0.45 -30.73
N ASP A 21 5.04 1.07 -30.82
CA ASP A 21 4.77 2.31 -30.11
C ASP A 21 4.94 2.01 -28.62
N LYS A 22 6.15 2.31 -28.13
CA LYS A 22 6.56 2.20 -26.75
C LYS A 22 6.67 3.62 -26.24
N GLY A 23 5.86 3.94 -25.24
CA GLY A 23 6.01 5.19 -24.50
C GLY A 23 7.38 5.26 -23.84
N SER A 24 7.86 6.48 -23.67
CA SER A 24 8.95 6.80 -22.77
C SER A 24 8.49 7.90 -21.81
N LEU A 25 8.96 7.81 -20.58
CA LEU A 25 8.75 8.82 -19.55
C LEU A 25 10.11 9.41 -19.18
N SER A 26 10.29 10.70 -19.42
CA SER A 26 11.49 11.47 -19.04
C SER A 26 11.14 12.59 -18.08
N GLY A 27 12.14 13.17 -17.43
CA GLY A 27 11.97 14.37 -16.63
C GLY A 27 13.11 14.60 -15.66
N LYS A 28 12.91 15.55 -14.74
CA LYS A 28 13.85 15.88 -13.67
C LYS A 28 13.20 15.79 -12.30
N ILE A 29 13.99 15.33 -11.33
CA ILE A 29 13.63 15.28 -9.92
C ILE A 29 14.44 16.33 -9.18
N THR A 30 13.72 17.25 -8.55
CA THR A 30 14.30 18.39 -7.82
C THR A 30 13.72 18.49 -6.42
N ASP A 31 14.45 19.13 -5.53
CA ASP A 31 13.96 19.57 -4.23
C ASP A 31 13.06 20.80 -4.41
N LYS A 32 11.84 20.75 -3.87
CA LYS A 32 10.85 21.83 -3.94
C LYS A 32 11.31 23.13 -3.25
N THR A 33 12.12 23.02 -2.20
CA THR A 33 12.61 24.13 -1.37
C THR A 33 13.93 24.67 -1.91
N THR A 34 14.92 23.80 -2.15
CA THR A 34 16.27 24.24 -2.57
C THR A 34 16.45 24.33 -4.09
N ARG A 35 15.52 23.76 -4.88
CA ARG A 35 15.61 23.56 -6.34
C ARG A 35 16.85 22.78 -6.79
N GLN A 36 17.54 22.10 -5.88
CA GLN A 36 18.68 21.24 -6.21
C GLN A 36 18.18 19.97 -6.91
N ALA A 37 18.97 19.50 -7.86
CA ALA A 37 18.75 18.21 -8.50
C ALA A 37 18.97 17.07 -7.50
N LEU A 38 18.02 16.14 -7.40
CA LEU A 38 18.10 15.01 -6.48
C LEU A 38 18.62 13.78 -7.20
N GLN A 39 19.88 13.44 -6.97
CA GLN A 39 20.53 12.22 -7.46
C GLN A 39 20.11 11.00 -6.63
N GLY A 40 19.83 9.87 -7.30
CA GLY A 40 19.49 8.62 -6.62
C GLY A 40 18.09 8.60 -5.98
N ALA A 41 17.19 9.48 -6.42
CA ALA A 41 15.76 9.32 -6.15
C ALA A 41 15.27 8.05 -6.84
N TYR A 42 14.44 7.26 -6.15
CA TYR A 42 13.85 6.02 -6.66
C TYR A 42 12.51 6.33 -7.31
N ILE A 43 12.37 5.98 -8.59
CA ILE A 43 11.13 6.04 -9.34
C ILE A 43 10.65 4.61 -9.57
N ALA A 44 9.53 4.24 -8.96
CA ALA A 44 8.89 2.94 -9.11
C ALA A 44 7.56 3.09 -9.88
N LEU A 45 7.31 2.16 -10.79
CA LEU A 45 6.03 2.01 -11.49
C LEU A 45 5.45 0.64 -11.05
N PRO A 46 4.65 0.58 -9.96
CA PRO A 46 4.24 -0.68 -9.35
C PRO A 46 3.50 -1.60 -10.30
N ASP A 47 2.61 -1.03 -11.14
CA ASP A 47 1.79 -1.75 -12.12
C ASP A 47 2.64 -2.52 -13.14
N LEU A 48 3.82 -1.97 -13.48
CA LEU A 48 4.75 -2.53 -14.46
C LEU A 48 5.94 -3.25 -13.82
N LYS A 49 6.04 -3.22 -12.48
CA LYS A 49 7.19 -3.69 -11.69
C LYS A 49 8.55 -3.14 -12.18
N ARG A 50 8.54 -1.97 -12.84
CA ARG A 50 9.73 -1.26 -13.32
C ARG A 50 10.21 -0.30 -12.22
N ILE A 51 11.52 -0.19 -12.06
CA ILE A 51 12.17 0.77 -11.17
C ILE A 51 13.31 1.44 -11.95
N THR A 52 13.48 2.75 -11.77
CA THR A 52 14.68 3.48 -12.20
C THR A 52 15.16 4.41 -11.08
N THR A 53 16.34 4.99 -11.24
CA THR A 53 16.90 5.98 -10.33
C THR A 53 17.34 7.22 -11.08
N SER A 54 17.19 8.41 -10.50
CA SER A 54 17.69 9.64 -11.10
C SER A 54 19.23 9.71 -11.16
N ALA A 55 19.73 10.29 -12.24
CA ALA A 55 21.14 10.54 -12.49
C ALA A 55 21.68 11.72 -11.64
N ALA A 56 22.97 12.02 -11.76
CA ALA A 56 23.65 13.08 -11.00
C ALA A 56 23.10 14.50 -11.27
N ASP A 57 22.49 14.73 -12.43
CA ASP A 57 21.81 15.98 -12.80
C ASP A 57 20.31 16.00 -12.42
N GLY A 58 19.86 14.98 -11.67
CA GLY A 58 18.45 14.76 -11.30
C GLY A 58 17.57 14.29 -12.45
N SER A 59 18.10 14.10 -13.66
CA SER A 59 17.32 13.57 -14.77
C SER A 59 16.98 12.09 -14.58
N TYR A 60 15.84 11.67 -15.11
CA TYR A 60 15.49 10.27 -15.23
C TYR A 60 14.87 10.02 -16.61
N ARG A 61 15.04 8.78 -17.10
CA ARG A 61 14.34 8.29 -18.29
C ARG A 61 13.95 6.84 -18.08
N ILE A 62 12.74 6.50 -18.48
CA ILE A 62 12.21 5.14 -18.53
C ILE A 62 11.71 4.92 -19.94
N ASP A 63 12.46 4.14 -20.69
CA ASP A 63 12.08 3.71 -22.03
C ASP A 63 11.24 2.42 -21.92
N GLU A 64 10.54 2.07 -23.01
CA GLU A 64 9.77 0.83 -23.12
C GLU A 64 8.56 0.68 -22.18
N LEU A 65 7.75 1.72 -22.08
CA LEU A 65 6.49 1.71 -21.35
C LEU A 65 5.29 1.45 -22.30
N PRO A 66 4.23 0.76 -21.84
CA PRO A 66 2.97 0.69 -22.56
C PRO A 66 2.24 2.05 -22.50
N LEU A 67 1.53 2.41 -23.57
CA LEU A 67 0.71 3.62 -23.61
C LEU A 67 -0.60 3.39 -22.83
N THR A 68 -0.55 3.59 -21.52
CA THR A 68 -1.69 3.45 -20.60
C THR A 68 -1.52 4.36 -19.39
N SER A 69 -2.58 4.52 -18.61
CA SER A 69 -2.51 5.20 -17.31
C SER A 69 -1.75 4.31 -16.31
N VAL A 70 -0.68 4.83 -15.71
CA VAL A 70 0.19 4.09 -14.78
C VAL A 70 0.47 4.94 -13.54
N LEU A 71 0.46 4.30 -12.37
CA LEU A 71 0.85 4.94 -11.12
C LEU A 71 2.37 5.05 -11.05
N VAL A 72 2.88 6.28 -10.91
CA VAL A 72 4.29 6.58 -10.72
C VAL A 72 4.52 6.99 -9.26
N GLN A 73 5.41 6.27 -8.58
CA GLN A 73 5.81 6.54 -7.20
C GLN A 73 7.26 7.03 -7.19
N VAL A 74 7.47 8.24 -6.69
CA VAL A 74 8.81 8.85 -6.55
C VAL A 74 9.15 9.00 -5.07
N SER A 75 10.26 8.41 -4.65
CA SER A 75 10.72 8.41 -3.26
C SER A 75 12.21 8.70 -3.14
N PHE A 76 12.62 9.43 -2.11
CA PHE A 76 14.03 9.69 -1.84
C PHE A 76 14.27 9.80 -0.33
N LYS A 77 15.48 9.49 0.14
CA LYS A 77 15.81 9.41 1.56
C LYS A 77 15.68 10.78 2.22
N GLY A 78 14.76 10.91 3.18
CA GLY A 78 14.49 12.18 3.86
C GLY A 78 13.49 13.09 3.14
N TYR A 79 12.79 12.59 2.10
CA TYR A 79 11.79 13.34 1.34
C TYR A 79 10.44 12.64 1.38
N LYS A 80 9.37 13.43 1.25
CA LYS A 80 8.00 12.91 1.16
C LYS A 80 7.84 12.16 -0.17
N THR A 81 7.35 10.92 -0.11
CA THR A 81 7.06 10.15 -1.32
C THR A 81 5.88 10.78 -2.06
N ILE A 82 6.03 10.98 -3.37
CA ILE A 82 4.98 11.44 -4.28
C ILE A 82 4.41 10.22 -5.00
N ILE A 83 3.09 10.18 -5.13
CA ILE A 83 2.34 9.16 -5.88
C ILE A 83 1.42 9.93 -6.83
N GLU A 84 1.62 9.76 -8.13
CA GLU A 84 0.85 10.44 -9.17
C GLU A 84 0.49 9.44 -10.28
N THR A 85 -0.76 9.45 -10.72
CA THR A 85 -1.19 8.66 -11.88
C THR A 85 -0.93 9.46 -13.15
N ILE A 86 -0.20 8.87 -14.08
CA ILE A 86 0.26 9.54 -15.30
C ILE A 86 -0.20 8.75 -16.53
N ASP A 87 -0.92 9.42 -17.43
CA ASP A 87 -1.36 8.87 -18.71
C ASP A 87 -0.21 8.87 -19.72
N LEU A 88 0.45 7.72 -19.89
CA LEU A 88 1.64 7.60 -20.71
C LEU A 88 1.31 7.68 -22.20
N THR A 89 1.73 8.77 -22.83
CA THR A 89 1.72 8.96 -24.29
C THR A 89 3.10 8.71 -24.89
N ALA A 90 3.21 8.76 -26.23
CA ALA A 90 4.49 8.62 -26.91
C ALA A 90 5.42 9.82 -26.59
N GLY A 91 6.40 9.62 -25.70
CA GLY A 91 7.42 10.61 -25.35
C GLY A 91 6.95 11.66 -24.35
N GLN A 92 6.46 11.23 -23.18
CA GLN A 92 5.96 12.14 -22.16
C GLN A 92 7.09 12.64 -21.25
N THR A 93 7.07 13.94 -20.93
CA THR A 93 7.99 14.55 -19.96
C THR A 93 7.24 15.04 -18.73
N ARG A 94 7.70 14.67 -17.53
CA ARG A 94 7.15 15.11 -16.25
C ARG A 94 8.24 15.36 -15.21
N ASP A 95 8.24 16.57 -14.65
CA ASP A 95 9.18 16.94 -13.60
C ASP A 95 8.52 16.77 -12.23
N PHE A 96 9.27 16.23 -11.27
CA PHE A 96 8.81 16.00 -9.90
C PHE A 96 9.60 16.88 -8.92
N ALA A 97 8.88 17.68 -8.14
CA ALA A 97 9.44 18.49 -7.06
C ALA A 97 9.17 17.81 -5.71
N LEU A 98 10.15 17.04 -5.22
CA LEU A 98 10.08 16.37 -3.93
C LEU A 98 10.18 17.38 -2.79
N GLU A 99 9.29 17.25 -1.80
CA GLU A 99 9.32 18.08 -0.60
C GLU A 99 10.15 17.37 0.48
N ALA A 100 11.11 18.08 1.07
CA ALA A 100 11.90 17.55 2.18
C ALA A 100 10.95 17.13 3.32
N SER A 101 11.04 15.87 3.75
CA SER A 101 10.30 15.38 4.89
C SER A 101 11.03 15.83 6.15
N ILE A 102 10.94 17.13 6.43
CA ILE A 102 11.28 17.67 7.74
C ILE A 102 10.40 16.89 8.72
N THR A 103 11.04 16.05 9.53
CA THR A 103 10.36 15.24 10.52
C THR A 103 9.88 16.15 11.65
N GLU A 104 8.77 16.86 11.42
CA GLU A 104 7.78 16.94 12.48
C GLU A 104 7.51 15.50 12.89
N ILE A 105 7.87 15.19 14.14
CA ILE A 105 7.54 13.92 14.77
C ILE A 105 6.05 13.99 15.13
N ASN A 106 5.21 14.07 14.09
CA ASN A 106 3.89 13.47 14.14
C ASN A 106 4.17 11.99 14.34
N GLU A 107 4.12 11.61 15.62
CA GLU A 107 4.31 10.28 16.18
C GLU A 107 3.92 9.26 15.13
N ILE A 108 4.93 8.64 14.48
CA ILE A 108 4.65 7.53 13.58
C ILE A 108 4.26 6.40 14.53
N VAL A 109 2.97 6.36 14.85
CA VAL A 109 2.32 5.23 15.48
C VAL A 109 2.40 4.13 14.43
N VAL A 110 3.57 3.48 14.39
CA VAL A 110 3.74 2.13 13.91
C VAL A 110 3.01 1.28 14.94
N THR A 111 1.67 1.33 14.91
CA THR A 111 0.84 0.26 15.42
C THR A 111 1.23 -0.95 14.61
N GLY A 112 2.18 -1.72 15.14
CA GLY A 112 2.32 -3.11 14.79
C GLY A 112 0.95 -3.72 14.98
N HIS A 113 0.25 -3.99 13.88
CA HIS A 113 -1.06 -4.61 13.90
C HIS A 113 -0.90 -6.09 14.23
N SER A 114 -0.46 -6.37 15.47
CA SER A 114 -0.43 -7.69 16.09
C SER A 114 -1.83 -8.18 16.45
N PHE A 115 -2.85 -7.37 16.20
CA PHE A 115 -4.24 -7.82 16.11
C PHE A 115 -4.64 -7.90 14.65
N SER A 116 -4.58 -9.13 14.13
CA SER A 116 -5.14 -9.53 12.86
C SER A 116 -6.58 -9.01 12.72
N THR A 117 -6.87 -8.27 11.66
CA THR A 117 -8.24 -7.93 11.26
C THR A 117 -8.92 -9.16 10.65
N GLU A 118 -9.20 -10.16 11.49
CA GLU A 118 -10.18 -11.22 11.19
C GLU A 118 -11.54 -10.98 11.85
N LYS A 119 -11.75 -9.78 12.42
CA LYS A 119 -13.05 -9.31 12.94
C LYS A 119 -14.17 -9.18 11.89
N ASN A 120 -13.90 -9.59 10.64
CA ASN A 120 -14.81 -9.59 9.50
C ASN A 120 -14.92 -10.96 8.78
N LYS A 121 -14.36 -12.05 9.34
CA LYS A 121 -14.50 -13.42 8.80
C LYS A 121 -15.31 -14.37 9.67
N THR A 122 -15.62 -13.99 10.90
CA THR A 122 -16.54 -14.73 11.77
C THR A 122 -17.91 -14.04 11.82
N PRO A 123 -19.03 -14.72 11.51
CA PRO A 123 -20.38 -14.14 11.63
C PRO A 123 -20.84 -13.94 13.10
N THR A 124 -19.96 -14.21 14.06
CA THR A 124 -20.21 -14.01 15.49
C THR A 124 -19.78 -12.61 15.94
N PRO A 125 -20.65 -11.83 16.62
CA PRO A 125 -20.30 -10.49 17.07
C PRO A 125 -19.30 -10.53 18.24
N ILE A 126 -18.17 -9.83 18.09
CA ILE A 126 -17.10 -9.73 19.08
C ILE A 126 -17.11 -8.33 19.70
N SER A 127 -17.40 -8.24 21.00
CA SER A 127 -17.17 -7.00 21.77
C SER A 127 -15.78 -7.00 22.40
N ILE A 128 -15.20 -5.82 22.56
CA ILE A 128 -13.87 -5.60 23.13
C ILE A 128 -14.01 -4.49 24.17
N VAL A 129 -13.61 -4.76 25.42
CA VAL A 129 -13.63 -3.78 26.51
C VAL A 129 -12.21 -3.24 26.70
N PRO A 130 -11.95 -1.93 26.48
CA PRO A 130 -10.63 -1.34 26.71
C PRO A 130 -10.23 -1.36 28.19
N GLN A 131 -8.92 -1.47 28.46
CA GLN A 131 -8.38 -1.45 29.84
C GLN A 131 -8.77 -0.17 30.59
N LEU A 132 -8.80 0.98 29.91
CA LEU A 132 -9.22 2.25 30.51
C LEU A 132 -10.67 2.21 31.02
N THR A 133 -11.57 1.53 30.31
CA THR A 133 -12.97 1.31 30.73
C THR A 133 -13.06 0.39 31.96
N LEU A 134 -12.23 -0.66 32.02
CA LEU A 134 -12.14 -1.52 33.21
C LEU A 134 -11.66 -0.74 34.44
N LEU A 135 -10.64 0.12 34.28
CA LEU A 135 -10.09 0.93 35.37
C LEU A 135 -11.04 2.05 35.85
N GLN A 136 -11.93 2.52 34.97
CA GLN A 136 -12.97 3.51 35.30
C GLN A 136 -14.23 2.88 35.91
N THR A 137 -14.39 1.55 35.83
CA THR A 137 -15.57 0.84 36.35
C THR A 137 -15.29 0.34 37.77
N PRO A 138 -15.89 0.93 38.82
CA PRO A 138 -15.70 0.48 40.19
C PRO A 138 -16.29 -0.93 40.33
N SER A 139 -15.41 -1.92 40.40
CA SER A 139 -15.77 -3.33 40.35
C SER A 139 -14.95 -4.13 41.35
N SER A 140 -15.57 -5.11 41.98
CA SER A 140 -14.94 -5.96 43.00
C SER A 140 -14.18 -7.14 42.39
N ASN A 141 -14.53 -7.52 41.16
CA ASN A 141 -13.92 -8.61 40.40
C ASN A 141 -14.08 -8.37 38.89
N ILE A 142 -13.34 -9.12 38.06
CA ILE A 142 -13.33 -8.91 36.60
C ILE A 142 -14.68 -9.23 35.92
N ILE A 143 -15.47 -10.16 36.47
CA ILE A 143 -16.77 -10.54 35.91
C ILE A 143 -17.81 -9.44 36.15
N ASP A 144 -17.72 -8.77 37.30
CA ASP A 144 -18.49 -7.58 37.67
C ASP A 144 -18.22 -6.40 36.72
N ALA A 145 -16.94 -6.14 36.41
CA ALA A 145 -16.54 -5.15 35.40
C ALA A 145 -17.11 -5.47 34.00
N LEU A 146 -17.07 -6.75 33.59
CA LEU A 146 -17.57 -7.23 32.29
C LEU A 146 -19.10 -7.36 32.21
N ALA A 147 -19.81 -7.43 33.34
CA ALA A 147 -21.27 -7.49 33.38
C ALA A 147 -21.95 -6.17 32.93
N SER A 148 -21.17 -5.09 32.81
CA SER A 148 -21.60 -3.84 32.16
C SER A 148 -21.83 -3.97 30.65
N GLN A 149 -21.30 -5.03 30.01
CA GLN A 149 -21.35 -5.21 28.56
C GLN A 149 -22.68 -5.86 28.11
N PRO A 150 -23.40 -5.30 27.12
CA PRO A 150 -24.65 -5.87 26.61
C PRO A 150 -24.56 -7.35 26.22
N GLY A 151 -25.49 -8.14 26.77
CA GLY A 151 -25.57 -9.59 26.54
C GLY A 151 -24.72 -10.44 27.51
N LEU A 152 -23.96 -9.81 28.41
CA LEU A 152 -23.37 -10.45 29.58
C LEU A 152 -24.18 -10.11 30.84
N SER A 153 -24.17 -11.03 31.79
CA SER A 153 -24.70 -10.89 33.14
C SER A 153 -23.84 -11.75 34.08
N GLN A 154 -24.07 -11.68 35.39
CA GLN A 154 -23.32 -12.46 36.37
C GLN A 154 -24.25 -13.12 37.41
N VAL A 155 -23.88 -14.33 37.82
CA VAL A 155 -24.37 -14.95 39.06
C VAL A 155 -23.29 -14.76 40.11
N THR A 156 -23.55 -13.88 41.07
CA THR A 156 -22.66 -13.61 42.21
C THR A 156 -23.18 -14.29 43.48
N THR A 157 -22.27 -14.75 44.32
CA THR A 157 -22.57 -15.21 45.69
C THR A 157 -21.83 -14.38 46.75
N GLY A 158 -21.45 -13.15 46.41
CA GLY A 158 -20.65 -12.25 47.25
C GLY A 158 -19.57 -11.52 46.44
N SER A 159 -18.86 -10.58 47.07
CA SER A 159 -17.88 -9.69 46.42
C SER A 159 -16.75 -10.40 45.67
N SER A 160 -16.38 -11.62 46.06
CA SER A 160 -15.24 -12.35 45.50
C SER A 160 -15.59 -13.45 44.49
N ILE A 161 -16.85 -13.89 44.40
CA ILE A 161 -17.25 -15.03 43.55
C ILE A 161 -18.39 -14.59 42.63
N SER A 162 -18.03 -14.35 41.37
CA SER A 162 -18.96 -14.07 40.27
C SER A 162 -18.72 -15.03 39.10
N LYS A 163 -19.80 -15.58 38.55
CA LYS A 163 -19.79 -16.44 37.37
C LYS A 163 -20.47 -15.74 36.19
N PRO A 164 -19.86 -15.66 35.00
CA PRO A 164 -20.49 -15.02 33.85
C PRO A 164 -21.66 -15.85 33.31
N VAL A 165 -22.67 -15.13 32.79
CA VAL A 165 -23.81 -15.65 32.04
C VAL A 165 -23.89 -14.88 30.73
N ILE A 166 -23.67 -15.54 29.60
CA ILE A 166 -23.65 -14.93 28.27
C ILE A 166 -24.96 -15.30 27.57
N ARG A 167 -25.81 -14.31 27.28
CA ARG A 167 -27.13 -14.50 26.62
C ARG A 167 -28.01 -15.57 27.29
N GLY A 168 -27.96 -15.64 28.62
CA GLY A 168 -28.69 -16.64 29.42
C GLY A 168 -28.00 -18.01 29.58
N LEU A 169 -26.84 -18.23 28.96
CA LEU A 169 -26.02 -19.44 29.12
C LEU A 169 -24.94 -19.22 30.19
N GLY A 170 -24.92 -20.06 31.22
CA GLY A 170 -23.95 -19.99 32.33
C GLY A 170 -23.39 -21.36 32.72
N ASN A 171 -22.43 -21.36 33.65
CA ASN A 171 -21.69 -22.55 34.10
C ASN A 171 -21.08 -23.31 32.89
N ASN A 172 -21.21 -24.64 32.84
CA ASN A 172 -20.62 -25.53 31.82
C ASN A 172 -21.13 -25.31 30.38
N ARG A 173 -22.00 -24.32 30.14
CA ARG A 173 -22.50 -23.94 28.81
C ARG A 173 -21.76 -22.73 28.21
N VAL A 174 -20.75 -22.21 28.91
CA VAL A 174 -19.84 -21.18 28.41
C VAL A 174 -18.53 -21.85 28.01
N VAL A 175 -18.18 -21.77 26.73
CA VAL A 175 -16.87 -22.23 26.23
C VAL A 175 -15.85 -21.12 26.51
N VAL A 176 -14.78 -21.48 27.21
CA VAL A 176 -13.57 -20.64 27.34
C VAL A 176 -12.55 -21.21 26.36
N VAL A 177 -11.97 -20.33 25.53
CA VAL A 177 -10.97 -20.65 24.50
C VAL A 177 -9.71 -19.83 24.79
#